data_AF-A0A4V1D6S0-F1
#
_entry.id   AF-A0A4V1D6S0-F1
#
_cell.length_a   1.000
_cell.length_b   1.000
_cell.length_c   1.000
_cell.angle_alpha   90.00
_cell.angle_beta   90.00
_cell.angle_gamma   90.00
#
_symmetry.space_group_name_H-M   'P 1'
#
loop_
_entity.id
_entity.type
_entity.pdbx_description
1 polymer ?
#
loop_
_entity_poly.entity_id
_entity_poly.type
_entity_poly.pdbx_seq_one_letter_code
_entity_poly.pdbx_strand_id
1 'polypeptide(L)'
;MDDEVMGLLPNGIVQQISFNSGYIYHSNWKEWYKSHSIHKTEGWVFNLESKEEEEEEDFKETSAHEIGHELLQAYHGTIYSWQHKGSSYYFPEDRKPINESLSDKITHLDFMESNGENAAKSGEIDLMKYYNDYSDYKDRIVASEKDVKGLLWLTKLSLK
;
A
#
# COMPACT_ATOMS: atom_id res chain seq x y z
N MET A 1 -18.43 -5.85 -12.34
CA MET A 1 -17.91 -7.19 -12.04
C MET A 1 -18.16 -7.42 -10.56
N ASP A 2 -18.64 -8.60 -10.17
CA ASP A 2 -19.00 -8.89 -8.77
C ASP A 2 -17.75 -9.29 -7.97
N ASP A 3 -17.69 -8.96 -6.68
CA ASP A 3 -16.55 -9.26 -5.79
C ASP A 3 -16.31 -10.77 -5.69
N GLU A 4 -17.35 -11.60 -5.83
CA GLU A 4 -17.20 -13.07 -5.91
C GLU A 4 -16.35 -13.52 -7.11
N VAL A 5 -16.46 -12.84 -8.25
CA VAL A 5 -15.66 -13.15 -9.45
C VAL A 5 -14.23 -12.65 -9.30
N MET A 6 -14.04 -11.50 -8.65
CA MET A 6 -12.71 -10.94 -8.41
C MET A 6 -11.95 -11.71 -7.31
N GLY A 7 -12.64 -12.24 -6.30
CA GLY A 7 -12.07 -13.11 -5.27
C GLY A 7 -11.69 -14.52 -5.75
N LEU A 8 -12.01 -14.88 -7.00
CA LEU A 8 -11.58 -16.12 -7.67
C LEU A 8 -10.29 -15.95 -8.48
N LEU A 9 -9.88 -14.71 -8.77
CA LEU A 9 -8.53 -14.42 -9.27
C LEU A 9 -7.54 -14.78 -8.15
N PRO A 10 -6.29 -15.19 -8.46
CA PRO A 10 -5.39 -15.75 -7.45
C PRO A 10 -5.20 -14.79 -6.27
N ASN A 11 -5.94 -15.07 -5.19
CA ASN A 11 -5.67 -14.51 -3.87
C ASN A 11 -4.28 -15.01 -3.48
N GLY A 12 -3.32 -14.10 -3.30
CA GLY A 12 -2.08 -14.43 -2.62
C GLY A 12 -0.80 -14.38 -3.44
N ILE A 13 -0.64 -13.41 -4.34
CA ILE A 13 0.72 -12.96 -4.70
C ILE A 13 1.10 -11.67 -3.97
N VAL A 14 0.15 -10.81 -3.54
CA VAL A 14 0.50 -9.44 -3.09
C VAL A 14 0.11 -9.12 -1.63
N GLN A 15 -0.96 -9.69 -1.06
CA GLN A 15 -1.32 -9.44 0.36
C GLN A 15 -0.64 -10.44 1.30
N GLN A 16 0.67 -10.35 1.42
CA GLN A 16 1.43 -11.12 2.42
C GLN A 16 2.37 -10.21 3.19
N ILE A 17 2.03 -9.94 4.46
CA ILE A 17 2.96 -9.32 5.39
C ILE A 17 4.02 -10.36 5.75
N SER A 18 5.24 -10.17 5.26
CA SER A 18 6.40 -10.94 5.70
C SER A 18 7.33 -10.02 6.49
N PHE A 19 7.41 -10.21 7.80
CA PHE A 19 8.37 -9.50 8.65
C PHE A 19 9.16 -10.48 9.51
N ASN A 20 10.44 -10.19 9.73
CA ASN A 20 11.28 -10.90 10.69
C ASN A 20 11.90 -9.85 11.62
N SER A 21 11.60 -9.95 12.92
CA SER A 21 12.06 -8.97 13.90
C SER A 21 13.58 -8.84 13.87
N GLY A 22 14.07 -7.65 13.55
CA GLY A 22 15.50 -7.33 13.48
C GLY A 22 16.19 -7.61 12.14
N TYR A 23 15.51 -8.16 11.13
CA TYR A 23 16.10 -8.39 9.80
C TYR A 23 15.20 -7.87 8.68
N ILE A 24 15.72 -6.93 7.88
CA ILE A 24 15.07 -6.42 6.67
C ILE A 24 15.58 -7.19 5.45
N TYR A 25 14.67 -7.55 4.54
CA TYR A 25 15.01 -8.16 3.25
C TYR A 25 14.94 -7.13 2.11
N HIS A 26 16.06 -6.89 1.46
CA HIS A 26 16.14 -6.06 0.25
C HIS A 26 16.03 -6.92 -1.01
N SER A 27 14.88 -6.92 -1.66
CA SER A 27 14.63 -7.73 -2.88
C SER A 27 15.54 -7.39 -4.06
N ASN A 28 16.06 -6.15 -4.10
CA ASN A 28 17.00 -5.67 -5.12
C ASN A 28 18.48 -6.00 -4.82
N TRP A 29 18.77 -6.89 -3.87
CA TRP A 29 20.14 -7.18 -3.40
C TRP A 29 21.14 -7.55 -4.51
N LYS A 30 20.68 -8.14 -5.62
CA LYS A 30 21.50 -8.51 -6.77
C LYS A 30 22.07 -7.31 -7.53
N GLU A 31 21.47 -6.13 -7.37
CA GLU A 31 21.91 -4.90 -8.02
C GLU A 31 23.02 -4.19 -7.24
N TRP A 32 23.25 -4.60 -5.99
CA TRP A 32 24.28 -4.02 -5.13
C TRP A 32 25.67 -4.58 -5.41
N TYR A 33 26.71 -3.82 -5.06
CA TYR A 33 28.09 -4.30 -5.19
C TYR A 33 28.34 -5.56 -4.37
N LYS A 34 29.05 -6.55 -4.94
CA LYS A 34 29.41 -7.83 -4.26
C LYS A 34 30.13 -7.66 -2.92
N SER A 35 30.79 -6.52 -2.72
CA SER A 35 31.49 -6.18 -1.47
C SER A 35 30.56 -5.67 -0.36
N HIS A 36 29.35 -5.23 -0.71
CA HIS A 36 28.38 -4.65 0.21
C HIS A 36 27.70 -5.73 1.08
N SER A 37 27.32 -5.37 2.30
CA SER A 37 26.70 -6.29 3.27
C SER A 37 25.41 -6.89 2.70
N ILE A 38 24.54 -6.07 2.12
CA ILE A 38 23.27 -6.49 1.48
C ILE A 38 23.50 -7.61 0.45
N HIS A 39 24.51 -7.51 -0.42
CA HIS A 39 24.79 -8.54 -1.41
C HIS A 39 25.42 -9.79 -0.76
N LYS A 40 26.23 -9.63 0.29
CA LYS A 40 26.86 -10.76 1.00
C LYS A 40 25.86 -11.58 1.81
N THR A 41 24.79 -10.96 2.28
CA THR A 41 23.74 -11.59 3.06
C THR A 41 22.49 -11.92 2.23
N GLU A 42 22.63 -11.90 0.89
CA GLU A 42 21.56 -12.22 -0.06
C GLU A 42 20.26 -11.44 0.22
N GLY A 43 20.41 -10.16 0.58
CA GLY A 43 19.31 -9.24 0.84
C GLY A 43 18.94 -9.08 2.32
N TRP A 44 19.35 -10.00 3.20
CA TRP A 44 18.98 -9.94 4.62
C TRP A 44 19.95 -9.11 5.44
N VAL A 45 19.54 -7.97 5.99
CA VAL A 45 20.41 -7.13 6.82
C VAL A 45 19.81 -6.97 8.21
N PHE A 46 20.64 -7.20 9.23
CA PHE A 46 20.32 -6.85 10.61
C PHE A 46 20.55 -5.36 10.79
N ASN A 47 19.51 -4.61 11.13
CA ASN A 47 19.64 -3.17 11.35
C ASN A 47 20.02 -2.91 12.81
N LEU A 48 21.02 -2.06 13.00
CA LEU A 48 21.49 -1.66 14.33
C LEU A 48 20.51 -0.65 14.94
N GLU A 49 20.34 -0.71 16.27
CA GLU A 49 19.38 0.04 17.12
C GLU A 49 19.18 1.53 16.73
N SER A 50 20.19 2.18 16.12
CA SER A 50 20.13 3.56 15.62
C SER A 50 19.08 3.85 14.53
N LYS A 51 18.37 2.84 14.03
CA LYS A 51 17.30 2.98 13.03
C LYS A 51 15.94 2.44 13.49
N GLU A 52 15.82 2.03 14.75
CA GLU A 52 14.59 1.41 15.28
C GLU A 52 13.35 2.28 15.08
N GLU A 53 13.45 3.60 15.26
CA GLU A 53 12.30 4.51 15.11
C GLU A 53 11.77 4.54 13.67
N GLU A 54 12.66 4.57 12.66
CA GLU A 54 12.29 4.56 11.24
C GLU A 54 11.68 3.21 10.84
N GLU A 55 12.25 2.11 11.34
CA GLU A 55 11.72 0.76 11.07
C GLU A 55 10.38 0.50 11.75
N GLU A 56 10.20 1.00 12.98
CA GLU A 56 8.93 0.89 13.69
C GLU A 56 7.84 1.71 12.98
N GLU A 57 8.17 2.88 12.45
CA GLU A 57 7.28 3.68 11.62
C GLU A 57 6.90 2.96 10.33
N ASP A 58 7.88 2.43 9.58
CA ASP A 58 7.65 1.66 8.34
C ASP A 58 6.82 0.41 8.61
N PHE A 59 7.09 -0.30 9.71
CA PHE A 59 6.32 -1.47 10.12
C PHE A 59 4.89 -1.10 10.46
N LYS A 60 4.67 -0.01 11.22
CA LYS A 60 3.34 0.48 11.56
C LYS A 60 2.58 0.90 10.33
N GLU A 61 3.21 1.64 9.42
CA GLU A 61 2.62 2.10 8.16
C GLU A 61 2.22 0.90 7.30
N THR A 62 3.15 -0.02 7.04
CA THR A 62 2.90 -1.23 6.23
C THR A 62 1.80 -2.07 6.86
N SER A 63 1.89 -2.34 8.16
CA SER A 63 0.87 -3.14 8.85
C SER A 63 -0.50 -2.47 8.78
N ALA A 64 -0.57 -1.15 8.95
CA ALA A 64 -1.82 -0.41 8.86
C ALA A 64 -2.38 -0.41 7.43
N HIS A 65 -1.54 -0.31 6.40
CA HIS A 65 -1.93 -0.38 4.99
C HIS A 65 -2.54 -1.74 4.64
N GLU A 66 -1.87 -2.81 5.03
CA GLU A 66 -2.31 -4.18 4.76
C GLU A 66 -3.58 -4.56 5.53
N ILE A 67 -3.70 -4.14 6.80
CA ILE A 67 -4.98 -4.24 7.54
C ILE A 67 -6.07 -3.41 6.86
N GLY A 68 -5.71 -2.24 6.32
CA GLY A 68 -6.61 -1.38 5.57
C GLY A 68 -7.19 -2.07 4.34
N HIS A 69 -6.41 -2.91 3.65
CA HIS A 69 -6.91 -3.71 2.53
C HIS A 69 -8.04 -4.67 2.94
N GLU A 70 -7.92 -5.36 4.08
CA GLU A 70 -8.97 -6.24 4.61
C GLU A 70 -10.28 -5.48 4.90
N LEU A 71 -10.16 -4.28 5.47
CA LEU A 71 -11.32 -3.43 5.78
C LEU A 71 -11.98 -2.89 4.51
N LEU A 72 -11.19 -2.41 3.55
CA LEU A 72 -11.71 -1.91 2.27
C LEU A 72 -12.37 -3.04 1.48
N GLN A 73 -11.81 -4.24 1.47
CA GLN A 73 -12.44 -5.40 0.83
C GLN A 73 -13.79 -5.70 1.46
N ALA A 74 -13.88 -5.74 2.79
CA ALA A 74 -15.12 -6.06 3.49
C ALA A 74 -16.25 -5.03 3.31
N TYR A 75 -15.92 -3.75 3.12
CA TYR A 75 -16.92 -2.66 3.10
C TYR A 75 -17.12 -2.00 1.72
N HIS A 76 -16.08 -1.94 0.89
CA HIS A 76 -16.07 -1.25 -0.40
C HIS A 76 -15.81 -2.18 -1.60
N GLY A 77 -15.36 -3.42 -1.38
CA GLY A 77 -15.10 -4.41 -2.41
C GLY A 77 -13.63 -4.51 -2.84
N THR A 78 -13.31 -5.59 -3.56
CA THR A 78 -11.93 -5.98 -3.90
C THR A 78 -11.26 -4.98 -4.82
N ILE A 79 -11.97 -4.51 -5.86
CA ILE A 79 -11.45 -3.52 -6.82
C ILE A 79 -11.02 -2.23 -6.11
N TYR A 80 -11.84 -1.74 -5.19
CA TYR A 80 -11.58 -0.51 -4.47
C TYR A 80 -10.36 -0.61 -3.56
N SER A 81 -10.18 -1.78 -2.94
CA SER A 81 -9.02 -2.10 -2.11
C SER A 81 -7.74 -2.22 -2.94
N TRP A 82 -7.74 -3.07 -3.97
CA TRP A 82 -6.54 -3.40 -4.75
C TRP A 82 -6.07 -2.25 -5.64
N GLN A 83 -6.99 -1.41 -6.12
CA GLN A 83 -6.60 -0.22 -6.88
C GLN A 83 -6.24 0.98 -6.01
N HIS A 84 -6.08 0.80 -4.70
CA HIS A 84 -5.68 1.86 -3.77
C HIS A 84 -6.64 3.06 -3.87
N LYS A 85 -7.94 2.79 -3.84
CA LYS A 85 -9.01 3.78 -4.07
C LYS A 85 -8.92 4.50 -5.42
N GLY A 86 -8.34 3.84 -6.42
CA GLY A 86 -8.21 4.31 -7.79
C GLY A 86 -6.93 5.11 -8.06
N SER A 87 -6.03 5.24 -7.08
CA SER A 87 -4.72 5.88 -7.31
C SER A 87 -3.72 4.95 -7.99
N SER A 88 -4.04 3.66 -8.12
CA SER A 88 -3.23 2.66 -8.82
C SER A 88 -4.07 1.86 -9.83
N TYR A 89 -3.38 1.25 -10.77
CA TYR A 89 -3.98 0.28 -11.69
C TYR A 89 -4.26 -1.04 -10.98
N TYR A 90 -5.16 -1.84 -11.54
CA TYR A 90 -5.39 -3.20 -11.04
C TYR A 90 -4.29 -4.15 -11.53
N PHE A 91 -3.81 -3.97 -12.76
CA PHE A 91 -2.68 -4.73 -13.27
C PHE A 91 -1.90 -3.98 -14.37
N PRO A 92 -0.58 -3.87 -14.26
CA PRO A 92 0.21 -4.03 -13.02
C PRO A 92 -0.29 -3.08 -11.91
N GLU A 93 -0.08 -3.40 -10.63
CA GLU A 93 -0.52 -2.56 -9.49
C GLU A 93 0.34 -1.30 -9.30
N ASP A 94 0.66 -0.65 -10.42
CA ASP A 94 1.49 0.54 -10.44
C ASP A 94 0.63 1.79 -10.19
N ARG A 95 1.23 2.80 -9.56
CA ARG A 95 0.59 4.11 -9.35
C ARG A 95 0.20 4.75 -10.69
N LYS A 96 -0.99 5.34 -10.74
CA LYS A 96 -1.45 6.06 -11.93
C LYS A 96 -0.71 7.39 -12.08
N PRO A 97 -0.44 7.86 -13.31
CA PRO A 97 0.02 9.22 -13.54
C PRO A 97 -1.12 10.24 -13.32
N ILE A 98 -0.75 11.49 -13.04
CA ILE A 98 -1.70 12.61 -12.90
C ILE A 98 -2.46 12.86 -14.21
N ASN A 99 -1.75 12.72 -15.33
CA ASN A 99 -2.29 12.86 -16.68
C ASN A 99 -2.07 11.55 -17.41
N GLU A 100 -3.11 10.73 -17.42
CA GLU A 100 -3.09 9.41 -18.04
C GLU A 100 -3.04 9.49 -19.57
N SER A 101 -2.08 8.77 -20.17
CA SER A 101 -1.94 8.64 -21.61
C SER A 101 -2.90 7.58 -22.16
N LEU A 102 -3.23 7.68 -23.44
CA LEU A 102 -3.92 6.61 -24.16
C LEU A 102 -3.14 5.29 -24.11
N SER A 103 -1.80 5.37 -24.09
CA SER A 103 -0.95 4.17 -23.95
C SER A 103 -1.20 3.49 -22.61
N ASP A 104 -1.24 4.26 -21.52
CA ASP A 104 -1.40 3.72 -20.16
C ASP A 104 -2.74 2.98 -20.04
N LYS A 105 -3.81 3.55 -20.59
CA LYS A 105 -5.15 2.93 -20.65
C LYS A 105 -5.21 1.62 -21.42
N ILE A 106 -4.32 1.42 -22.40
CA ILE A 106 -4.29 0.21 -23.22
C ILE A 106 -3.41 -0.86 -22.56
N THR A 107 -2.36 -0.47 -21.84
CA THR A 107 -1.41 -1.41 -21.23
C THR A 107 -1.78 -1.82 -19.81
N HIS A 108 -2.64 -1.06 -19.13
CA HIS A 108 -3.05 -1.35 -17.76
C HIS A 108 -4.51 -1.77 -17.70
N LEU A 109 -4.79 -2.72 -16.81
CA LEU A 109 -6.16 -3.05 -16.43
C LEU A 109 -6.60 -2.09 -15.33
N ASP A 110 -7.67 -1.35 -15.61
CA ASP A 110 -8.24 -0.35 -14.71
C ASP A 110 -9.75 -0.51 -14.64
N PHE A 111 -10.28 -0.59 -13.42
CA PHE A 111 -11.71 -0.66 -13.15
C PHE A 111 -12.24 0.57 -12.42
N MET A 112 -11.39 1.55 -12.12
CA MET A 112 -11.75 2.80 -11.45
C MET A 112 -11.38 3.99 -12.33
N GLU A 113 -12.38 4.69 -12.87
CA GLU A 113 -12.15 5.88 -13.70
C GLU A 113 -11.66 7.06 -12.85
N SER A 114 -10.35 7.07 -12.58
CA SER A 114 -9.64 8.08 -11.80
C SER A 114 -8.20 8.19 -12.29
N ASN A 115 -7.64 9.40 -12.22
CA ASN A 115 -6.22 9.61 -12.44
C ASN A 115 -5.44 9.42 -11.14
N GLY A 116 -4.11 9.34 -11.25
CA GLY A 116 -3.24 9.49 -10.10
C GLY A 116 -3.26 10.92 -9.56
N GLU A 117 -2.71 11.09 -8.38
CA GLU A 117 -2.64 12.39 -7.72
C GLU A 117 -1.31 12.60 -7.01
N ASN A 118 -1.00 13.87 -6.76
CA ASN A 118 0.04 14.26 -5.82
C ASN A 118 -0.56 14.38 -4.43
N ALA A 119 0.20 14.03 -3.40
CA ALA A 119 -0.11 14.33 -2.03
C ALA A 119 -0.27 15.84 -1.86
N ALA A 120 -1.21 16.23 -1.00
CA ALA A 120 -1.35 17.62 -0.64
C ALA A 120 -0.05 18.12 0.02
N LYS A 121 0.29 19.40 -0.17
CA LYS A 121 1.47 20.00 0.49
C LYS A 121 1.27 20.25 1.99
N SER A 122 0.02 20.18 2.47
CA SER A 122 -0.34 20.33 3.88
C SER A 122 -1.60 19.53 4.20
N GLY A 123 -1.80 19.24 5.49
CA GLY A 123 -2.94 18.45 5.97
C GLY A 123 -2.70 16.94 5.94
N GLU A 124 -3.72 16.17 6.26
CA GLU A 124 -3.68 14.71 6.33
C GLU A 124 -3.59 14.06 4.93
N ILE A 125 -2.94 12.89 4.87
CA ILE A 125 -2.75 12.08 3.66
C ILE A 125 -3.40 10.71 3.89
N ASP A 126 -4.14 10.22 2.91
CA ASP A 126 -4.84 8.94 3.00
C ASP A 126 -3.88 7.77 2.90
N LEU A 127 -3.77 6.97 3.97
CA LEU A 127 -2.92 5.78 4.06
C LEU A 127 -3.10 4.80 2.90
N MET A 128 -4.31 4.69 2.36
CA MET A 128 -4.64 3.68 1.35
C MET A 128 -4.38 4.12 -0.09
N LYS A 129 -3.81 5.31 -0.30
CA LYS A 129 -3.56 5.86 -1.63
C LYS A 129 -2.08 5.88 -1.97
N TYR A 130 -1.80 5.63 -3.25
CA TYR A 130 -0.49 5.77 -3.86
C TYR A 130 -0.35 7.13 -4.52
N TYR A 131 0.52 7.97 -3.95
CA TYR A 131 0.76 9.32 -4.44
C TYR A 131 1.96 9.36 -5.40
N ASN A 132 2.01 10.36 -6.28
CA ASN A 132 3.14 10.53 -7.19
C ASN A 132 4.34 11.21 -6.50
N ASP A 133 4.11 12.01 -5.45
CA ASP A 133 5.10 12.65 -4.60
C ASP A 133 4.99 12.20 -3.13
N TYR A 134 6.08 11.69 -2.59
CA TYR A 134 6.20 11.19 -1.23
C TYR A 134 7.11 12.07 -0.35
N SER A 135 7.28 13.35 -0.68
CA SER A 135 8.07 14.25 0.18
C SER A 135 7.27 14.62 1.43
N ASP A 136 7.85 14.40 2.62
CA ASP A 136 7.26 14.72 3.94
C ASP A 136 5.88 14.08 4.17
N TYR A 137 5.72 12.81 3.80
CA TYR A 137 4.43 12.12 3.86
C TYR A 137 4.15 11.39 5.18
N LYS A 138 5.15 10.74 5.79
CA LYS A 138 4.95 9.77 6.89
C LYS A 138 4.23 10.37 8.11
N ASP A 139 4.67 11.53 8.57
CA ASP A 139 4.05 12.26 9.71
C ASP A 139 2.59 12.68 9.48
N ARG A 140 2.10 12.59 8.24
CA ARG A 140 0.78 13.09 7.83
C ARG A 140 -0.15 11.97 7.39
N ILE A 141 0.31 10.72 7.39
CA ILE A 141 -0.50 9.58 7.00
C ILE A 141 -1.54 9.29 8.06
N VAL A 142 -2.81 9.22 7.65
CA VAL A 142 -3.92 8.84 8.51
C VAL A 142 -4.90 7.94 7.75
N ALA A 143 -5.70 7.17 8.49
CA ALA A 143 -6.85 6.50 7.91
C ALA A 143 -7.90 7.52 7.45
N SER A 144 -8.44 7.36 6.24
CA SER A 144 -9.45 8.32 5.75
C SER A 144 -10.71 8.29 6.63
N GLU A 145 -11.37 9.44 6.79
CA GLU A 145 -12.59 9.57 7.59
C GLU A 145 -13.66 8.54 7.17
N LYS A 146 -13.75 8.25 5.86
CA LYS A 146 -14.69 7.27 5.32
C LYS A 146 -14.37 5.85 5.79
N ASP A 147 -13.09 5.47 5.83
CA ASP A 147 -12.69 4.13 6.27
C ASP A 147 -12.86 3.98 7.78
N VAL A 148 -12.54 5.04 8.56
CA VAL A 148 -12.78 5.04 10.01
C VAL A 148 -14.27 4.88 10.31
N LYS A 149 -15.15 5.56 9.57
CA LYS A 149 -16.60 5.36 9.67
C LYS A 149 -17.02 3.94 9.28
N GLY A 150 -16.41 3.38 8.23
CA GLY A 150 -16.63 1.99 7.83
C GLY A 150 -16.23 1.00 8.93
N LEU A 151 -15.08 1.23 9.57
CA LEU A 151 -14.61 0.44 10.71
C LEU A 151 -15.61 0.53 11.88
N LEU A 152 -16.01 1.75 12.27
CA LEU A 152 -17.02 1.96 13.30
C LEU A 152 -18.34 1.25 12.95
N TRP A 153 -18.77 1.29 11.70
CA TRP A 153 -19.94 0.54 11.25
C TRP A 153 -19.77 -0.97 11.42
N LEU A 154 -18.61 -1.53 11.03
CA LEU A 154 -18.30 -2.96 11.16
C LEU A 154 -18.25 -3.43 12.62
N THR A 155 -17.87 -2.56 13.57
CA THR A 155 -17.87 -2.92 14.99
C THR A 155 -19.27 -3.21 15.56
N LYS A 156 -20.34 -2.81 14.85
CA LYS A 156 -21.73 -2.93 15.31
C LYS A 156 -21.93 -2.39 16.74
N LEU A 157 -21.20 -1.33 17.09
CA LEU A 157 -21.27 -0.71 18.40
C LEU A 157 -22.71 -0.27 18.71
N SER A 158 -23.22 -0.72 19.85
CA SER A 158 -24.50 -0.25 20.39
C SER A 158 -24.24 0.97 21.24
N LEU A 159 -24.68 2.14 20.78
CA LEU A 159 -24.71 3.35 21.60
C LEU A 159 -25.85 3.21 22.63
N LYS A 160 -25.55 3.56 23.89
CA LYS A 160 -26.53 3.59 24.99
C LYS A 160 -26.85 5.03 25.35
#